data_AF-T1BDX5-F1
#
_entry.id   AF-T1BDX5-F1
#
_cell.length_a   1.000
_cell.length_b   1.000
_cell.length_c   1.000
_cell.angle_alpha   90.00
_cell.angle_beta   90.00
_cell.angle_gamma   90.00
#
_symmetry.space_group_name_H-M   'P 1'
#
loop_
_entity.id
_entity.type
_entity.pdbx_description
1 polymer ?
#
loop_
_entity_poly.entity_id
_entity_poly.type
_entity_poly.pdbx_seq_one_letter_code
_entity_poly.pdbx_strand_id
1 'polypeptide(L)' 'MDFQRFILLDRDGVINEDSPHYIRSPAEWIPIPGSLEAIATFT' A
#
# COMPACT_ATOMS: atom_id res chain seq x y z
N MET A 1 2.38 -26.29 15.36
CA MET A 1 3.31 -25.35 14.71
C MET A 1 2.43 -24.29 14.07
N ASP A 2 2.33 -23.12 14.69
CA ASP A 2 1.64 -21.98 14.05
C ASP A 2 2.55 -21.44 12.95
N PHE A 3 2.07 -21.51 11.72
CA PHE A 3 2.74 -20.86 10.60
C PHE A 3 2.25 -19.43 10.54
N GLN A 4 3.13 -18.51 10.90
CA GLN A 4 2.87 -17.09 10.81
C GLN A 4 2.80 -16.69 9.34
N ARG A 5 1.65 -16.16 8.92
CA ARG A 5 1.43 -15.70 7.54
C ARG A 5 1.92 -14.28 7.42
N PHE A 6 2.81 -14.04 6.45
CA PHE A 6 3.34 -12.73 6.15
C PHE A 6 2.87 -12.29 4.76
N ILE A 7 2.49 -11.02 4.65
CA ILE A 7 2.19 -10.36 3.39
C ILE A 7 3.16 -9.18 3.29
N LEU A 8 3.93 -9.14 2.21
CA LEU A 8 4.83 -8.02 1.89
C LEU A 8 4.21 -7.25 0.74
N LEU A 9 4.04 -5.94 0.92
CA LEU A 9 3.46 -5.04 -0.08
C LEU A 9 4.49 -3.98 -0.45
N ASP A 10 4.54 -3.64 -1.74
CA ASP A 10 5.17 -2.41 -2.18
C ASP A 10 4.25 -1.22 -1.89
N ARG A 11 4.78 0.01 -1.99
CA ARG A 11 4.09 1.24 -1.67
C ARG A 11 3.49 1.90 -2.92
N ASP A 12 4.35 2.33 -3.85
CA ASP A 12 3.97 3.08 -5.05
C ASP A 12 3.47 2.14 -6.14
N GLY A 13 2.32 2.44 -6.74
CA GLY A 13 1.64 1.55 -7.69
C GLY A 13 0.93 0.35 -7.04
N VAL A 14 0.97 0.21 -5.71
CA VAL A 14 0.31 -0.88 -4.96
C VAL A 14 -0.64 -0.35 -3.90
N ILE A 15 -0.14 0.47 -2.96
CA ILE A 15 -0.96 1.09 -1.91
C ILE A 15 -1.43 2.48 -2.37
N ASN A 16 -0.52 3.26 -2.95
CA ASN A 16 -0.81 4.58 -3.51
C ASN A 16 -0.46 4.64 -4.99
N GLU A 17 -0.97 5.67 -5.66
CA GLU A 17 -0.65 5.93 -7.07
C GLU A 17 0.86 6.08 -7.26
N ASP A 18 1.39 5.50 -8.34
CA ASP A 18 2.79 5.69 -8.72
C ASP A 18 3.00 7.09 -9.31
N SER A 19 4.21 7.63 -9.17
CA SER A 19 4.59 8.93 -9.70
C SER A 19 5.95 8.87 -10.39
N PRO A 20 6.06 9.24 -11.68
CA PRO A 20 7.35 9.33 -12.37
C PRO A 20 8.25 10.44 -11.81
N HIS A 21 7.72 11.29 -10.93
CA HIS A 21 8.44 12.40 -10.30
C HIS A 21 8.73 12.18 -8.81
N TYR A 22 8.59 10.93 -8.33
CA TYR A 22 8.60 10.56 -6.92
C TYR A 22 7.45 11.20 -6.13
N ILE A 23 7.18 10.63 -4.96
CA ILE A 23 6.31 11.21 -3.93
C ILE A 23 7.20 11.88 -2.91
N ARG A 24 7.15 13.21 -2.85
CA ARG A 24 8.08 14.07 -2.10
C ARG A 24 7.42 14.76 -0.91
N SER A 25 6.10 14.65 -0.77
CA SER A 25 5.37 15.13 0.39
C SER A 25 4.17 14.22 0.73
N PRO A 26 3.69 14.23 1.97
CA PRO A 26 2.50 13.46 2.35
C PRO A 26 1.24 13.84 1.56
N ALA A 27 1.13 15.09 1.11
CA ALA A 27 0.00 15.54 0.31
C ALA A 27 -0.03 14.96 -1.12
N GLU A 28 1.13 14.51 -1.63
CA GLU A 28 1.24 13.81 -2.92
C GLU A 28 0.91 12.31 -2.80
N TRP A 29 0.76 11.79 -1.57
CA TRP A 29 0.41 10.39 -1.34
C TRP A 29 -1.09 10.19 -1.50
N ILE A 30 -1.51 9.68 -2.67
CA ILE A 30 -2.92 9.46 -2.99
C ILE A 30 -3.17 7.95 -3.00
N PRO A 31 -4.02 7.41 -2.11
CA PRO A 31 -4.30 5.98 -2.07
C PRO A 31 -4.99 5.52 -3.35
N ILE A 32 -4.58 4.36 -3.86
CA ILE A 32 -5.31 3.67 -4.92
C ILE A 32 -6.68 3.27 -4.36
N PRO A 33 -7.79 3.48 -5.07
CA PRO A 33 -9.12 3.10 -4.59
C PRO A 33 -9.18 1.63 -4.16
N GLY A 34 -9.59 1.38 -2.91
CA GLY A 34 -9.72 0.02 -2.37
C GLY A 34 -8.46 -0.56 -1.73
N SER A 35 -7.29 0.07 -1.87
CA SER A 35 -6.03 -0.48 -1.35
C SER A 35 -5.99 -0.55 0.18
N LEU A 36 -6.50 0.49 0.85
CA LEU A 36 -6.56 0.57 2.30
C LEU A 36 -7.57 -0.42 2.87
N GLU A 37 -8.73 -0.55 2.22
CA GLU A 37 -9.76 -1.52 2.57
C GLU A 37 -9.24 -2.95 2.44
N ALA A 38 -8.48 -3.25 1.38
CA ALA A 38 -7.86 -4.56 1.18
C ALA A 38 -6.85 -4.89 2.30
N ILE A 39 -5.98 -3.94 2.67
CA ILE A 39 -5.02 -4.13 3.78
C ILE A 39 -5.74 -4.42 5.09
N ALA A 40 -6.87 -3.76 5.35
CA ALA A 40 -7.66 -4.00 6.55
C ALA A 40 -8.23 -5.43 6.64
N THR A 41 -8.31 -6.18 5.54
CA THR A 41 -8.76 -7.58 5.54
C THR A 41 -7.68 -8.59 5.96
N PHE A 42 -6.42 -8.16 6.10
CA PHE A 42 -5.30 -9.06 6.39
C PHE A 42 -5.15 -9.43 7.87
N THR A 43 -5.92 -8.80 8.76
CA THR A 43 -5.92 -9.03 10.22
C THR A 43 -7.06 -9.91 10.68
#